data_AF-A0A0B1RYS3-F1
#
_entry.id   AF-A0A0B1RYS3-F1
#
_cell.length_a   1.000
_cell.length_b   1.000
_cell.length_c   1.000
_cell.angle_alpha   90.00
_cell.angle_beta   90.00
_cell.angle_gamma   90.00
#
_symmetry.space_group_name_H-M   'P 1'
#
loop_
_entity.id
_entity.type
_entity.pdbx_description
1 polymer ?
#
loop_
_entity_poly.entity_id
_entity_poly.type
_entity_poly.pdbx_seq_one_letter_code
_entity_poly.pdbx_strand_id
1 'polypeptide(L)' 'MCKVHGVNVLSQMICKNWFTKFRSGNFSLQDGQRSGRTAEKDQKFYERGITKLPERWQKIIEQNGASTNVLSL' A
#
# COMPACT_ATOMS: atom_id res chain seq x y z
N MET A 1 17.67 17.84 2.86
CA MET A 1 17.00 16.81 2.02
C MET A 1 15.58 17.16 1.59
N CYS A 2 14.84 18.06 2.26
CA CYS A 2 13.51 18.53 1.81
C CYS A 2 13.53 19.72 0.83
N LYS A 3 14.54 19.84 -0.05
CA LYS A 3 14.62 20.96 -1.00
C LYS A 3 14.70 20.53 -2.48
N VAL A 4 14.77 19.23 -2.77
CA VAL A 4 15.06 18.73 -4.13
C VAL A 4 13.99 17.78 -4.69
N HIS A 5 13.07 17.27 -3.89
CA HIS A 5 12.04 16.34 -4.36
C HIS A 5 10.64 16.79 -3.92
N GLY A 6 9.68 16.71 -4.84
CA GLY A 6 8.26 17.04 -4.65
C GLY A 6 7.51 16.00 -3.82
N VAL A 7 6.17 16.00 -3.86
CA VAL A 7 5.16 15.32 -2.98
C VAL A 7 5.40 13.83 -2.63
N ASN A 8 6.42 13.19 -3.17
CA ASN A 8 6.81 11.80 -2.92
C ASN A 8 8.09 11.66 -2.06
N VAL A 9 8.42 12.66 -1.22
CA VAL A 9 9.58 12.56 -0.30
C VAL A 9 9.21 11.73 0.92
N LEU A 10 10.11 10.83 1.30
CA LEU A 10 10.04 10.08 2.55
C LEU A 10 9.85 11.03 3.74
N SER A 11 8.88 10.75 4.60
CA SER A 11 8.66 11.55 5.80
C SER A 11 9.90 11.53 6.71
N GLN A 12 10.04 12.53 7.58
CA GLN A 12 11.15 12.58 8.54
C GLN A 12 11.21 11.29 9.40
N MET A 13 10.06 10.69 9.69
CA MET A 13 9.95 9.42 10.42
C MET A 13 10.60 8.28 9.64
N ILE A 14 10.30 8.17 8.34
CA ILE A 14 10.88 7.13 7.48
C ILE A 14 12.41 7.32 7.38
N CYS A 15 12.89 8.56 7.22
CA CYS A 15 14.33 8.86 7.22
C CYS A 15 15.02 8.41 8.52
N LYS A 16 14.41 8.67 9.68
CA LYS A 16 14.93 8.23 10.99
C LYS A 16 15.00 6.71 11.09
N ASN A 17 13.94 6.01 10.66
CA ASN A 17 13.89 4.55 10.69
C ASN A 17 14.96 3.92 9.80
N TRP A 18 15.17 4.44 8.59
CA TRP A 18 16.25 4.00 7.70
C TRP A 18 17.63 4.25 8.30
N PHE A 19 17.84 5.43 8.90
CA PHE A 19 19.13 5.73 9.54
C PHE A 19 19.45 4.73 10.67
N THR A 20 18.48 4.40 11.52
CA THR A 20 18.63 3.38 12.56
C THR A 20 18.92 1.99 11.97
N LYS A 21 18.19 1.59 10.91
CA LYS A 21 18.38 0.30 10.23
C LYS A 21 19.79 0.17 9.64
N PHE A 22 20.29 1.22 8.99
CA PHE A 22 21.64 1.23 8.44
C PHE A 22 22.71 1.31 9.55
N ARG A 23 22.45 2.02 10.65
CA ARG A 23 23.35 2.08 11.81
C ARG A 23 23.54 0.71 12.47
N SER A 24 22.55 -0.18 12.42
CA SER A 24 22.66 -1.55 12.93
C SER A 24 23.29 -2.53 11.94
N GLY A 25 23.79 -2.06 10.80
CA GLY A 25 24.44 -2.89 9.78
C GLY A 25 23.45 -3.61 8.83
N ASN A 26 22.15 -3.33 8.93
CA ASN A 26 21.16 -3.89 8.03
C ASN A 26 20.93 -2.96 6.83
N PHE A 27 21.63 -3.24 5.72
CA PHE A 27 21.51 -2.49 4.47
C PHE A 27 20.45 -3.05 3.50
N SER A 28 19.61 -4.00 3.95
CA SER A 28 18.60 -4.59 3.09
C SER A 28 17.56 -3.55 2.66
N LEU A 29 17.27 -3.49 1.36
CA LEU A 29 16.20 -2.66 0.80
C LEU A 29 14.85 -3.38 0.77
N GLN A 30 14.81 -4.65 1.14
CA GLN A 30 13.58 -5.43 1.17
C GLN A 30 12.66 -4.93 2.28
N ASP A 31 11.36 -4.91 1.99
CA ASP A 31 10.33 -4.70 2.98
C ASP A 31 10.39 -5.84 4.00
N GLY A 32 10.53 -5.47 5.27
CA GLY A 32 10.40 -6.44 6.36
C GLY A 32 8.96 -6.94 6.43
N GLN A 33 8.76 -8.11 7.03
CA GLN A 33 7.42 -8.60 7.34
C GLN A 33 6.67 -7.53 8.17
N ARG A 34 5.65 -6.91 7.57
CA ARG A 34 4.86 -5.89 8.25
C ARG A 34 4.04 -6.56 9.35
N SER A 35 4.10 -6.03 10.57
CA SER A 35 3.23 -6.48 11.66
C SER A 35 1.78 -6.12 11.33
N GLY A 36 0.99 -7.12 10.97
CA GLY A 36 -0.42 -7.03 10.62
C GLY A 36 -0.97 -8.44 10.41
N ARG A 37 -2.29 -8.60 10.22
CA ARG A 37 -2.83 -9.91 9.83
C ARG A 37 -2.33 -10.26 8.44
N THR A 38 -1.25 -11.04 8.37
CA THR A 38 -1.01 -11.95 7.26
C THR A 38 -2.02 -13.09 7.37
N ALA A 39 -3.29 -12.77 7.10
CA ALA A 39 -4.24 -13.82 6.77
C ALA A 39 -3.83 -14.28 5.38
N GLU A 40 -2.97 -15.29 5.31
CA GLU A 40 -2.79 -16.06 4.08
C GLU A 40 -4.20 -16.43 3.61
N LYS A 41 -4.59 -15.87 2.47
CA LYS A 41 -5.93 -16.04 1.95
C LYS A 41 -5.87 -17.24 1.03
N ASP A 42 -6.78 -18.19 1.23
CA ASP A 42 -6.88 -19.33 0.32
C ASP A 42 -7.18 -18.87 -1.10
N GLN A 43 -6.75 -19.66 -2.09
CA GLN A 43 -7.03 -19.43 -3.51
C GLN A 43 -8.51 -19.09 -3.78
N LYS A 44 -9.44 -19.80 -3.11
CA LYS A 44 -10.89 -19.58 -3.20
C LYS A 44 -11.33 -18.19 -2.75
N PHE A 45 -10.59 -17.54 -1.83
CA PHE A 45 -10.86 -16.16 -1.44
C PHE A 45 -10.60 -15.21 -2.61
N TYR A 46 -9.47 -15.37 -3.29
CA TYR A 46 -9.12 -14.56 -4.45
C TYR A 46 -10.07 -14.83 -5.63
N GLU A 47 -10.37 -16.08 -5.93
CA GLU A 47 -11.32 -16.46 -7.00
C GLU A 47 -12.69 -15.82 -6.80
N ARG A 48 -13.25 -15.88 -5.58
CA ARG A 48 -14.53 -15.23 -5.26
C ARG A 48 -14.48 -13.71 -5.39
N GLY A 49 -13.32 -13.11 -5.09
CA GLY A 49 -13.12 -11.68 -5.25
C GLY A 49 -13.07 -11.29 -6.73
N ILE A 50 -12.23 -11.98 -7.49
CA ILE A 50 -11.95 -11.71 -8.90
C ILE A 50 -13.19 -11.92 -9.78
N THR A 51 -13.94 -13.00 -9.55
CA THR A 51 -15.20 -13.28 -10.29
C THR A 51 -16.26 -12.19 -10.11
N LYS A 52 -16.25 -11.48 -8.98
CA LYS A 52 -17.18 -10.37 -8.70
C LYS A 52 -16.65 -9.00 -9.11
N LEU A 53 -15.40 -8.89 -9.59
CA LEU A 53 -14.82 -7.62 -10.02
C LEU A 53 -15.59 -7.00 -11.20
N PRO A 54 -15.92 -7.73 -12.28
CA PRO A 54 -16.62 -7.13 -13.43
C PRO A 54 -17.93 -6.44 -13.04
N GLU A 55 -18.75 -7.08 -12.21
CA GLU A 55 -20.02 -6.50 -11.72
C GLU A 55 -19.81 -5.24 -10.87
N ARG A 56 -18.77 -5.24 -10.02
CA ARG A 56 -18.43 -4.07 -9.19
C ARG A 56 -17.94 -2.91 -10.06
N TRP A 57 -17.09 -3.19 -11.04
CA TRP A 57 -16.58 -2.20 -11.98
C TRP A 57 -17.70 -1.61 -12.84
N GLN A 58 -18.62 -2.45 -13.32
CA GLN A 58 -19.77 -2.00 -14.08
C GLN A 58 -20.63 -1.01 -13.27
N LYS A 59 -20.92 -1.34 -11.99
CA LYS A 59 -21.64 -0.42 -11.08
C LYS A 59 -20.92 0.91 -10.86
N ILE A 60 -19.58 0.90 -10.78
CA ILE A 60 -18.79 2.14 -10.61
C ILE A 60 -18.92 3.04 -11.84
N ILE A 61 -18.92 2.44 -13.04
CA ILE A 61 -19.10 3.16 -14.31
C ILE A 61 -20.51 3.75 -14.37
N GLU A 62 -21.53 2.97 -14.02
CA GLU A 62 -22.94 3.42 -13.97
C GLU A 62 -23.19 4.50 -12.91
N GLN A 63 -22.44 4.50 -11.81
CA GLN A 63 -22.55 5.46 -10.70
C GLN A 63 -21.56 6.63 -10.79
N ASN A 64 -20.99 6.92 -11.97
CA ASN A 64 -20.06 8.04 -12.19
C ASN A 64 -18.91 8.12 -11.16
N GLY A 65 -18.36 6.98 -10.74
CA GLY A 65 -17.19 6.96 -9.84
C GLY A 65 -17.47 7.27 -8.37
N ALA A 66 -18.73 7.36 -7.93
CA ALA A 66 -19.13 7.79 -6.59
C ALA A 66 -18.66 6.90 -5.40
N SER A 67 -17.95 5.79 -5.64
CA SER A 67 -17.41 4.91 -4.59
C SER A 67 -15.91 5.03 -4.35
N THR A 68 -15.20 5.99 -4.95
CA THR A 68 -13.75 6.16 -4.72
C THR A 68 -13.43 7.14 -3.58
N ASN A 69 -13.96 6.91 -2.38
CA ASN A 69 -13.37 7.47 -1.16
C ASN A 69 -12.18 6.61 -0.72
N VAL A 70 -11.13 6.57 -1.55
CA VAL A 70 -9.80 6.04 -1.20
C VAL A 70 -8.70 7.09 -1.35
N LEU A 71 -9.06 8.38 -1.40
CA LEU A 71 -8.12 9.50 -1.27
C LEU A 71 -8.39 10.31 0.01
N SER A 72 -8.37 9.63 1.16
CA SER A 72 -7.96 10.25 2.42
C SER A 72 -6.76 9.48 2.96
N LEU A 73 -5.58 9.80 2.42
CA LEU A 73 -4.29 9.61 3.07
C LEU A 73 -3.73 10.99 3.40
#